data_AF-A0A960T889-F1
#
_entry.id   AF-A0A960T889-F1
#
_cell.length_a   1.000
_cell.length_b   1.000
_cell.length_c   1.000
_cell.angle_alpha   90.00
_cell.angle_beta   90.00
_cell.angle_gamma   90.00
#
_symmetry.space_group_name_H-M   'P 1'
#
loop_
_entity.id
_entity.type
_entity.pdbx_description
1 polymer ?
#
loop_
_entity_poly.entity_id
_entity_poly.type
_entity_poly.pdbx_seq_one_letter_code
_entity_poly.pdbx_strand_id
1 'polypeptide(L)'
;MDRPQQYAEYYLARMKKYEGNPMYRNSYETEKALYELMRDAKSKEEYQEKFFGGKLNIKNAIALVKDREAARLKHYLEIKETIRARGCQEILDRVDSFENEAEITTEIPRMQQKNSVEISVDGFADYFYSDFPALESLEVARRAEVPDRWKKEQEDYIKATLEEAGKDWQETVLPNARQWKPDWKFDYALLKEERHRRKIPVPDSVLERRKAEHKEYRGLS
;
A
#
# COMPACT_ATOMS: atom_id res chain seq x y z
N MET A 1 24.63 -0.26 40.79
CA MET A 1 24.18 0.92 40.02
C MET A 1 22.86 1.39 40.61
N ASP A 2 22.74 2.69 40.83
CA ASP A 2 21.49 3.30 41.27
C ASP A 2 20.46 3.27 40.11
N ARG A 3 19.17 3.03 40.42
CA ARG A 3 18.11 2.90 39.39
C ARG A 3 18.00 4.11 38.46
N PRO A 4 18.09 5.37 38.93
CA PRO A 4 18.03 6.55 38.07
C PRO A 4 19.14 6.57 37.01
N GLN A 5 20.35 6.14 37.36
CA GLN A 5 21.47 6.11 36.43
C GLN A 5 21.28 5.05 35.34
N GLN A 6 20.72 3.88 35.70
CA GLN A 6 20.34 2.86 34.72
C GLN A 6 19.25 3.35 33.76
N TYR A 7 18.26 4.11 34.24
CA TYR A 7 17.25 4.72 33.38
C TYR A 7 17.87 5.77 32.45
N ALA A 8 18.73 6.66 32.94
CA ALA A 8 19.41 7.64 32.10
C ALA A 8 20.24 6.98 30.99
N GLU A 9 20.97 5.90 31.31
CA GLU A 9 21.72 5.11 30.31
C GLU A 9 20.81 4.44 29.27
N TYR A 10 19.64 3.93 29.70
CA TYR A 10 18.65 3.37 28.78
C TYR A 10 18.13 4.41 27.77
N TYR A 11 17.75 5.61 28.23
CA TYR A 11 17.30 6.67 27.32
C TYR A 11 18.44 7.26 26.48
N LEU A 12 19.68 7.28 26.99
CA LEU A 12 20.85 7.63 26.18
C LEU A 12 21.02 6.67 25.00
N ALA A 13 20.88 5.36 25.24
CA ALA A 13 20.97 4.35 24.17
C ALA A 13 19.86 4.53 23.13
N ARG A 14 18.63 4.85 23.57
CA ARG A 14 17.50 5.16 22.67
C ARG A 14 17.75 6.40 21.81
N MET A 15 18.26 7.48 22.40
CA MET A 15 18.62 8.70 21.68
C MET A 15 19.70 8.42 20.63
N LYS A 16 20.78 7.73 21.01
CA LYS A 16 21.91 7.37 20.12
C LYS A 16 21.49 6.54 18.91
N LYS A 17 20.42 5.75 19.02
CA LYS A 17 19.85 5.00 17.88
C LYS A 17 19.48 5.90 16.70
N TYR A 18 19.05 7.13 16.96
CA TYR A 18 18.59 8.08 15.93
C TYR A 18 19.61 9.19 15.65
N GLU A 19 20.70 9.26 16.41
CA GLU A 19 21.73 10.27 16.27
C GLU A 19 22.33 10.25 14.86
N GLY A 20 22.35 11.42 14.21
CA GLY A 20 22.86 11.58 12.84
C GLY A 20 21.99 10.99 11.73
N ASN A 21 20.82 10.40 12.03
CA ASN A 21 19.95 9.83 11.01
C ASN A 21 18.99 10.88 10.42
N PRO A 22 19.13 11.26 9.13
CA PRO A 22 18.31 12.31 8.53
C PRO A 22 16.83 11.92 8.38
N MET A 23 16.49 10.63 8.41
CA MET A 23 15.10 10.17 8.33
C MET A 23 14.38 10.18 9.68
N TYR A 24 15.12 10.27 10.80
CA TYR A 24 14.58 10.11 12.15
C TYR A 24 14.84 11.33 13.05
N ARG A 25 14.76 12.53 12.46
CA ARG A 25 15.07 13.77 13.17
C ARG A 25 14.10 14.05 14.31
N ASN A 26 12.80 13.84 14.12
CA ASN A 26 11.82 14.11 15.18
C ASN A 26 12.02 13.14 16.36
N SER A 27 12.29 11.87 16.05
CA SER A 27 12.57 10.82 17.03
C SER A 27 13.82 11.16 17.82
N TYR A 28 14.89 11.61 17.16
CA TYR A 28 16.11 12.06 17.84
C TYR A 28 15.84 13.20 18.83
N GLU A 29 15.16 14.27 18.41
CA GLU A 29 14.88 15.42 19.28
C GLU A 29 14.02 15.03 20.50
N THR A 30 13.01 14.19 20.32
CA THR A 30 12.15 13.76 21.43
C THR A 30 12.82 12.75 22.35
N GLU A 31 13.63 11.83 21.85
CA GLU A 31 14.44 10.90 22.66
C GLU A 31 15.53 11.65 23.43
N LYS A 32 16.11 12.69 22.83
CA LYS A 32 17.05 13.59 23.51
C LYS A 32 16.37 14.30 24.68
N ALA A 33 15.18 14.87 24.47
CA ALA A 33 14.41 15.50 25.54
C ALA A 33 14.03 14.50 26.66
N LEU A 34 13.74 13.25 26.32
CA LEU A 34 13.50 12.18 27.30
C LEU A 34 14.77 11.81 28.09
N TYR A 35 15.91 11.71 27.41
CA TYR A 35 17.21 11.47 28.05
C TYR A 35 17.57 12.61 29.01
N GLU A 36 17.45 13.87 28.56
CA GLU A 36 17.71 15.05 29.38
C GLU A 36 16.80 15.10 30.60
N LEU A 37 15.51 14.78 30.44
CA LEU A 37 14.58 14.66 31.55
C LEU A 37 15.02 13.60 32.57
N MET A 38 15.43 12.42 32.11
CA MET A 38 15.86 11.32 32.99
C MET A 38 17.20 11.60 33.68
N ARG A 39 18.08 12.39 33.05
CA ARG A 39 19.36 12.80 33.62
C ARG A 39 19.21 13.92 34.65
N ASP A 40 18.34 14.89 34.37
CA ASP A 40 18.31 16.17 35.07
C ASP A 40 17.18 16.31 36.10
N ALA A 41 16.15 15.46 36.05
CA ALA A 41 15.03 15.54 37.00
C ALA A 41 15.51 15.36 38.45
N LYS A 42 15.20 16.35 39.30
CA LYS A 42 15.62 16.37 40.70
C LYS A 42 14.61 15.73 41.64
N SER A 43 13.38 15.53 41.18
CA SER A 43 12.31 14.88 41.93
C SER A 43 11.34 14.11 41.03
N LYS A 44 10.50 13.28 41.65
CA LYS A 44 9.44 12.52 40.96
C LYS A 44 8.37 13.45 40.40
N GLU A 45 8.07 14.54 41.11
CA GLU A 45 7.07 15.54 40.73
C GLU A 45 7.51 16.28 39.46
N GLU A 46 8.76 16.73 39.40
CA GLU A 46 9.33 17.37 38.21
C GLU A 46 9.30 16.41 37.01
N TYR A 47 9.65 15.15 37.24
CA TYR A 47 9.54 14.11 36.21
C TYR A 47 8.10 13.94 35.71
N GLN A 48 7.14 13.77 36.61
CA GLN A 48 5.74 13.54 36.24
C GLN A 48 5.13 14.74 35.50
N GLU A 49 5.45 15.96 35.94
CA GLU A 49 5.00 17.19 35.29
C GLU A 49 5.53 17.28 33.86
N LYS A 50 6.83 17.06 33.64
CA LYS A 50 7.42 17.15 32.30
C LYS A 50 7.04 15.98 31.40
N PHE A 51 6.99 14.76 31.95
CA PHE A 51 6.68 13.55 31.19
C PHE A 51 5.20 13.48 30.79
N PHE A 52 4.29 13.61 31.76
CA PHE A 52 2.84 13.51 31.53
C PHE A 52 2.20 14.86 31.27
N GLY A 53 2.49 15.88 32.07
CA GLY A 53 1.92 17.23 31.89
C GLY A 53 2.42 17.91 30.62
N GLY A 54 3.70 17.77 30.30
CA GLY A 54 4.31 18.20 29.03
C GLY A 54 4.00 17.28 27.83
N LYS A 55 3.26 16.18 28.07
CA LYS A 55 2.94 15.12 27.09
C LYS A 55 4.15 14.61 26.32
N LEU A 56 5.31 14.50 26.97
CA LEU A 56 6.56 14.10 26.31
C LEU A 56 6.48 12.65 25.82
N ASN A 57 5.75 11.78 26.53
CA ASN A 57 5.42 10.43 26.08
C ASN A 57 4.65 10.43 24.75
N ILE A 58 3.62 11.27 24.64
CA ILE A 58 2.80 11.40 23.42
C ILE A 58 3.64 11.98 22.28
N LYS A 59 4.40 13.05 22.54
CA LYS A 59 5.29 13.67 21.56
C LYS A 59 6.32 12.70 21.00
N ASN A 60 6.90 11.84 21.85
CA ASN A 60 7.86 10.83 21.42
C ASN A 60 7.20 9.75 20.54
N ALA A 61 5.99 9.30 20.89
CA ALA A 61 5.24 8.37 20.05
C ALA A 61 4.87 8.99 18.68
N ILE A 62 4.37 10.22 18.67
CA ILE A 62 4.08 10.99 17.46
C ILE A 62 5.33 11.16 16.59
N ALA A 63 6.46 11.52 17.19
CA ALA A 63 7.72 11.74 16.47
C ALA A 63 8.17 10.51 15.67
N LEU A 64 8.08 9.31 16.27
CA LEU A 64 8.42 8.07 15.57
C LEU A 64 7.47 7.80 14.39
N VAL A 65 6.18 8.06 14.55
CA VAL A 65 5.19 7.92 13.48
C VAL A 65 5.52 8.89 12.34
N LYS A 66 5.75 10.17 12.66
CA LYS A 66 6.09 11.20 11.67
C LYS A 66 7.30 10.82 10.84
N ASP A 67 8.39 10.40 11.49
CA ASP A 67 9.61 10.02 10.79
C ASP A 67 9.39 8.82 9.86
N ARG A 68 8.69 7.78 10.34
CA ARG A 68 8.40 6.58 9.55
C ARG A 68 7.51 6.89 8.35
N GLU A 69 6.43 7.63 8.55
CA GLU A 69 5.49 7.94 7.48
C GLU A 69 6.06 8.96 6.50
N ALA A 70 6.89 9.92 6.94
CA ALA A 70 7.60 10.84 6.04
C ALA A 70 8.62 10.10 5.17
N ALA A 71 9.39 9.17 5.75
CA ALA A 71 10.33 8.33 4.99
C ALA A 71 9.59 7.45 3.96
N ARG A 72 8.48 6.81 4.37
CA ARG A 72 7.64 6.00 3.47
C ARG A 72 7.01 6.83 2.36
N LEU A 73 6.43 7.98 2.70
CA LEU A 73 5.83 8.90 1.74
C LEU A 73 6.84 9.31 0.68
N LYS A 74 8.04 9.75 1.11
CA LYS A 74 9.12 10.11 0.19
C LYS A 74 9.44 8.96 -0.77
N HIS A 75 9.66 7.75 -0.24
CA HIS A 75 9.94 6.58 -1.05
C HIS A 75 8.82 6.29 -2.05
N TYR A 76 7.55 6.27 -1.61
CA TYR A 76 6.42 5.96 -2.48
C TYR A 76 6.21 7.02 -3.57
N LEU A 77 6.45 8.30 -3.27
CA LEU A 77 6.40 9.37 -4.27
C LEU A 77 7.52 9.20 -5.32
N GLU A 78 8.74 8.87 -4.90
CA GLU A 78 9.87 8.63 -5.81
C GLU A 78 9.56 7.51 -6.82
N ILE A 79 8.90 6.44 -6.37
CA ILE A 79 8.51 5.32 -7.23
C ILE A 79 7.10 5.47 -7.82
N LYS A 80 6.45 6.62 -7.65
CA LYS A 80 5.09 6.92 -8.13
C LYS A 80 4.01 5.90 -7.68
N GLU A 81 4.16 5.37 -6.46
CA GLU A 81 3.16 4.55 -5.77
C GLU A 81 2.12 5.43 -5.04
N THR A 82 1.22 6.03 -5.82
CA THR A 82 0.29 7.06 -5.35
C THR A 82 -0.70 6.57 -4.29
N ILE A 83 -1.17 5.31 -4.37
CA ILE A 83 -2.10 4.74 -3.38
C ILE A 83 -1.40 4.60 -2.03
N ARG A 84 -0.21 3.98 -2.00
CA ARG A 84 0.57 3.80 -0.77
C ARG A 84 0.97 5.14 -0.15
N ALA A 85 1.40 6.09 -0.99
CA ALA A 85 1.75 7.45 -0.58
C ALA A 85 0.58 8.16 0.12
N ARG A 86 -0.65 8.01 -0.39
CA ARG A 86 -1.84 8.66 0.17
C ARG A 86 -2.08 8.29 1.64
N GLY A 87 -1.95 7.02 2.00
CA GLY A 87 -2.12 6.61 3.40
C GLY A 87 -1.04 7.17 4.32
N CYS A 88 0.21 7.28 3.85
CA CYS A 88 1.27 7.95 4.62
C CYS A 88 0.96 9.44 4.82
N GLN A 89 0.49 10.11 3.76
CA GLN A 89 0.07 11.52 3.84
C GLN A 89 -1.10 11.72 4.81
N GLU A 90 -2.15 10.89 4.74
CA GLU A 90 -3.31 10.97 5.64
C GLU A 90 -2.91 10.84 7.12
N ILE A 91 -1.94 9.97 7.44
CA ILE A 91 -1.40 9.86 8.81
C ILE A 91 -0.63 11.13 9.19
N LEU A 92 0.26 11.63 8.32
CA LEU A 92 1.05 12.83 8.59
C LEU A 92 0.18 14.08 8.80
N ASP A 93 -0.91 14.20 8.06
CA ASP A 93 -1.84 15.33 8.16
C ASP A 93 -2.61 15.35 9.48
N ARG A 94 -2.72 14.20 10.16
CA ARG A 94 -3.56 14.04 11.36
C ARG A 94 -2.78 13.76 12.64
N VAL A 95 -1.57 13.19 12.56
CA VAL A 95 -0.84 12.68 13.74
C VAL A 95 -0.54 13.75 14.78
N ASP A 96 -0.36 15.01 14.36
CA ASP A 96 -0.12 16.13 15.28
C ASP A 96 -1.38 16.53 16.08
N SER A 97 -2.58 16.06 15.70
CA SER A 97 -3.83 16.32 16.43
C SER A 97 -4.10 15.28 17.54
N PHE A 98 -3.27 14.25 17.70
CA PHE A 98 -3.49 13.23 18.72
C PHE A 98 -3.04 13.72 20.10
N GLU A 99 -3.93 13.58 21.07
CA GLU A 99 -3.76 14.07 22.42
C GLU A 99 -3.34 12.99 23.42
N ASN A 100 -3.57 11.71 23.09
CA ASN A 100 -3.35 10.58 23.98
C ASN A 100 -2.90 9.30 23.24
N GLU A 101 -2.40 8.32 24.00
CA GLU A 101 -1.87 7.05 23.45
C GLU A 101 -2.97 6.17 22.82
N ALA A 102 -4.21 6.27 23.32
CA ALA A 102 -5.33 5.48 22.79
C ALA A 102 -5.63 5.89 21.34
N GLU A 103 -5.60 7.18 21.01
CA GLU A 103 -5.77 7.67 19.64
C GLU A 103 -4.66 7.15 18.72
N ILE A 104 -3.40 7.23 19.14
CA ILE A 104 -2.26 6.72 18.36
C ILE A 104 -2.43 5.22 18.09
N THR A 105 -2.82 4.45 19.09
CA THR A 105 -2.96 2.98 18.99
C THR A 105 -4.23 2.51 18.27
N THR A 106 -5.21 3.40 18.02
CA THR A 106 -6.47 3.07 17.35
C THR A 106 -6.60 3.71 15.97
N GLU A 107 -6.35 5.02 15.85
CA GLU A 107 -6.54 5.77 14.61
C GLU A 107 -5.47 5.46 13.57
N ILE A 108 -4.20 5.27 13.97
CA ILE A 108 -3.14 4.92 13.02
C ILE A 108 -3.40 3.56 12.38
N PRO A 109 -3.63 2.46 13.13
CA PRO A 109 -3.99 1.18 12.52
C PRO A 109 -5.25 1.26 11.66
N ARG A 110 -6.25 2.06 12.05
CA ARG A 110 -7.47 2.28 11.25
C ARG A 110 -7.16 2.91 9.89
N MET A 111 -6.34 3.96 9.85
CA MET A 111 -5.89 4.59 8.60
C MET A 111 -5.04 3.64 7.75
N GLN A 112 -4.14 2.89 8.39
CA GLN A 112 -3.33 1.87 7.70
C GLN A 112 -4.18 0.75 7.10
N GLN A 113 -5.21 0.29 7.82
CA GLN A 113 -6.14 -0.73 7.35
C GLN A 113 -6.95 -0.22 6.16
N LYS A 114 -7.46 1.02 6.23
CA LYS A 114 -8.13 1.67 5.10
C LYS A 114 -7.23 1.70 3.86
N ASN A 115 -6.00 2.17 4.00
CA ASN A 115 -5.04 2.18 2.89
C ASN A 115 -4.71 0.77 2.37
N SER A 116 -4.63 -0.23 3.25
CA SER A 116 -4.41 -1.63 2.88
C SER A 116 -5.53 -2.17 1.99
N VAL A 117 -6.78 -1.82 2.29
CA VAL A 117 -7.94 -2.14 1.43
C VAL A 117 -7.81 -1.44 0.08
N GLU A 118 -7.47 -0.14 0.05
CA GLU A 118 -7.28 0.59 -1.20
C GLU A 118 -6.17 -0.01 -2.07
N ILE A 119 -5.05 -0.43 -1.48
CA ILE A 119 -3.94 -1.11 -2.18
C ILE A 119 -4.41 -2.44 -2.75
N SER A 120 -5.17 -3.22 -1.99
CA SER A 120 -5.69 -4.51 -2.43
C SER A 120 -6.65 -4.34 -3.62
N VAL A 121 -7.53 -3.34 -3.56
CA VAL A 121 -8.47 -3.01 -4.62
C VAL A 121 -7.76 -2.49 -5.89
N ASP A 122 -6.71 -1.69 -5.74
CA ASP A 122 -5.85 -1.26 -6.87
C ASP A 122 -5.16 -2.47 -7.53
N GLY A 123 -4.83 -3.50 -6.74
CA GLY A 123 -4.28 -4.77 -7.23
C GLY A 123 -5.19 -5.54 -8.18
N PHE A 124 -6.51 -5.30 -8.17
CA PHE A 124 -7.42 -5.93 -9.15
C PHE A 124 -7.17 -5.48 -10.58
N ALA A 125 -6.42 -4.39 -10.82
CA ALA A 125 -5.95 -4.05 -12.16
C ALA A 125 -5.07 -5.17 -12.76
N ASP A 126 -4.44 -6.01 -11.93
CA ASP A 126 -3.57 -7.09 -12.37
C ASP A 126 -4.33 -8.25 -13.05
N TYR A 127 -5.66 -8.35 -12.88
CA TYR A 127 -6.49 -9.35 -13.59
C TYR A 127 -6.32 -9.27 -15.11
N PHE A 128 -6.11 -8.06 -15.64
CA PHE A 128 -5.84 -7.88 -17.06
C PHE A 128 -4.59 -8.64 -17.53
N TYR A 129 -3.55 -8.65 -16.71
CA TYR A 129 -2.31 -9.34 -17.06
C TYR A 129 -2.37 -10.84 -16.79
N SER A 130 -3.14 -11.29 -15.79
CA SER A 130 -3.33 -12.74 -15.55
C SER A 130 -3.99 -13.44 -16.73
N ASP A 131 -4.72 -12.70 -17.57
CA ASP A 131 -5.41 -13.24 -18.74
C ASP A 131 -4.53 -13.36 -19.98
N PHE A 132 -3.29 -12.84 -19.96
CA PHE A 132 -2.40 -12.86 -21.13
C PHE A 132 -2.21 -14.27 -21.73
N PRO A 133 -1.99 -15.33 -20.95
CA PRO A 133 -1.85 -16.69 -21.50
C PRO A 133 -3.12 -17.16 -22.24
N ALA A 134 -4.30 -16.81 -21.75
CA ALA A 134 -5.57 -17.15 -22.41
C ALA A 134 -5.72 -16.37 -23.72
N LEU A 135 -5.40 -15.07 -23.70
CA LEU A 135 -5.42 -14.23 -24.91
C LEU A 135 -4.41 -14.70 -25.96
N GLU A 136 -3.23 -15.15 -25.55
CA GLU A 136 -2.23 -15.76 -26.44
C GLU A 136 -2.74 -17.07 -27.04
N SER A 137 -3.36 -17.92 -26.24
CA SER A 137 -3.94 -19.19 -26.71
C SER A 137 -5.05 -18.95 -27.73
N LEU A 138 -5.93 -17.97 -27.48
CA LEU A 138 -6.96 -17.55 -28.43
C LEU A 138 -6.36 -16.93 -29.71
N GLU A 139 -5.31 -16.13 -29.60
CA GLU A 139 -4.60 -15.56 -30.76
C GLU A 139 -4.02 -16.67 -31.65
N VAL A 140 -3.40 -17.69 -31.05
CA VAL A 140 -2.89 -18.87 -31.77
C VAL A 140 -4.05 -19.64 -32.41
N ALA A 141 -5.11 -19.91 -31.65
CA ALA A 141 -6.27 -20.64 -32.16
C ALA A 141 -6.94 -19.89 -33.32
N ARG A 142 -7.02 -18.56 -33.31
CA ARG A 142 -7.62 -17.78 -34.40
C ARG A 142 -6.79 -17.77 -35.68
N ARG A 143 -5.47 -17.94 -35.57
CA ARG A 143 -4.53 -17.86 -36.71
C ARG A 143 -4.08 -19.22 -37.22
N ALA A 144 -4.30 -20.29 -36.46
CA ALA A 144 -3.85 -21.61 -36.85
C ALA A 144 -4.59 -22.11 -38.09
N GLU A 145 -3.82 -22.44 -39.13
CA GLU A 145 -4.32 -23.13 -40.32
C GLU A 145 -4.49 -24.61 -40.00
N VAL A 146 -5.74 -25.05 -39.82
CA VAL A 146 -6.06 -26.46 -39.53
C VAL A 146 -6.78 -27.10 -40.73
N PRO A 147 -6.61 -28.42 -40.94
CA PRO A 147 -7.42 -29.19 -41.88
C PRO A 147 -8.93 -28.99 -41.66
N ASP A 148 -9.72 -29.04 -42.74
CA ASP A 148 -11.17 -28.78 -42.69
C ASP A 148 -11.93 -29.60 -41.64
N ARG A 149 -11.48 -30.84 -41.40
CA ARG A 149 -12.07 -31.72 -40.38
C ARG A 149 -11.99 -31.17 -38.95
N TRP A 150 -11.07 -30.25 -38.65
CA TRP A 150 -10.86 -29.66 -37.32
C TRP A 150 -11.32 -28.20 -37.21
N LYS A 151 -11.74 -27.57 -38.31
CA LYS A 151 -12.19 -26.16 -38.29
C LYS A 151 -13.35 -25.94 -37.31
N LYS A 152 -14.33 -26.85 -37.31
CA LYS A 152 -15.46 -26.77 -36.38
C LYS A 152 -15.02 -26.89 -34.92
N GLU A 153 -14.12 -27.81 -34.61
CA GLU A 153 -13.61 -27.99 -33.25
C GLU A 153 -12.85 -26.74 -32.76
N GLN A 154 -12.10 -26.11 -33.66
CA GLN A 154 -11.38 -24.86 -33.38
C GLN A 154 -12.36 -23.69 -33.13
N GLU A 155 -13.40 -23.56 -33.94
CA GLU A 155 -14.47 -22.56 -33.76
C GLU A 155 -15.22 -22.77 -32.43
N ASP A 156 -15.60 -24.01 -32.14
CA ASP A 156 -16.30 -24.40 -30.90
C ASP A 156 -15.41 -24.13 -29.67
N TYR A 157 -14.10 -24.41 -29.75
CA TYR A 157 -13.14 -24.09 -28.68
C TYR A 157 -13.05 -22.58 -28.41
N ILE A 158 -12.89 -21.77 -29.47
CA ILE A 158 -12.81 -20.31 -29.32
C ILE A 158 -14.09 -19.78 -28.69
N LYS A 159 -15.25 -20.22 -29.17
CA LYS A 159 -16.55 -19.81 -28.65
C LYS A 159 -16.73 -20.20 -27.18
N ALA A 160 -16.49 -21.46 -26.83
CA ALA A 160 -16.63 -21.95 -25.46
C ALA A 160 -15.70 -21.20 -24.49
N THR A 161 -14.46 -20.93 -24.91
CA THR A 161 -13.48 -20.18 -24.11
C THR A 161 -13.96 -18.76 -23.82
N LEU A 162 -14.51 -18.05 -24.81
CA LEU A 162 -15.05 -16.70 -24.62
C LEU A 162 -16.30 -16.69 -23.74
N GLU A 163 -17.20 -17.66 -23.91
CA GLU A 163 -18.41 -17.81 -23.09
C GLU A 163 -18.06 -18.09 -21.62
N GLU A 164 -17.12 -19.00 -21.37
CA GLU A 164 -16.66 -19.32 -20.02
C GLU A 164 -15.96 -18.12 -19.36
N ALA A 165 -15.09 -17.42 -20.10
CA ALA A 165 -14.38 -16.26 -19.58
C ALA A 165 -15.28 -15.07 -19.23
N GLY A 166 -16.31 -14.83 -20.05
CA GLY A 166 -17.35 -13.84 -19.77
C GLY A 166 -18.20 -14.23 -18.56
N LYS A 167 -18.54 -15.52 -18.42
CA LYS A 167 -19.25 -16.05 -17.26
C LYS A 167 -18.44 -15.92 -15.98
N ASP A 168 -17.17 -16.35 -15.98
CA ASP A 168 -16.25 -16.19 -14.85
C ASP A 168 -16.12 -14.73 -14.42
N TRP A 169 -16.07 -13.80 -15.37
CA TRP A 169 -15.99 -12.38 -15.05
C TRP A 169 -17.20 -11.89 -14.25
N GLN A 170 -18.41 -12.28 -14.67
CA GLN A 170 -19.66 -11.83 -14.06
C GLN A 170 -19.98 -12.57 -12.75
N GLU A 171 -19.69 -13.86 -12.68
CA GLU A 171 -20.07 -14.73 -11.56
C GLU A 171 -18.99 -14.81 -10.48
N THR A 172 -17.72 -14.55 -10.82
CA THR A 172 -16.58 -14.71 -9.89
C THR A 172 -15.80 -13.42 -9.71
N VAL A 173 -15.21 -12.86 -10.78
CA VAL A 173 -14.27 -11.73 -10.66
C VAL A 173 -14.94 -10.48 -10.13
N LEU A 174 -16.04 -10.05 -10.76
CA LEU A 174 -16.78 -8.85 -10.34
C LEU A 174 -17.36 -8.98 -8.91
N PRO A 175 -18.06 -10.08 -8.55
CA PRO A 175 -18.55 -10.25 -7.19
C PRO A 175 -17.44 -10.23 -6.13
N ASN A 176 -16.32 -10.92 -6.39
CA ASN A 176 -15.19 -10.95 -5.45
C ASN A 176 -14.58 -9.56 -5.25
N ALA A 177 -14.39 -8.78 -6.33
CA ALA A 177 -13.89 -7.41 -6.20
C ALA A 177 -14.88 -6.51 -5.44
N ARG A 178 -16.18 -6.70 -5.66
CA ARG A 178 -17.26 -5.92 -5.02
C ARG A 178 -17.48 -6.25 -3.54
N GLN A 179 -16.96 -7.38 -3.03
CA GLN A 179 -16.90 -7.64 -1.59
C GLN A 179 -16.02 -6.60 -0.87
N TRP A 180 -14.97 -6.09 -1.54
CA TRP A 180 -14.05 -5.11 -0.97
C TRP A 180 -14.42 -3.66 -1.30
N LYS A 181 -14.95 -3.44 -2.51
CA LYS A 181 -15.41 -2.12 -2.98
C LYS A 181 -16.71 -2.28 -3.78
N PRO A 182 -17.90 -2.05 -3.20
CA PRO A 182 -19.19 -2.37 -3.83
C PRO A 182 -19.43 -1.73 -5.21
N ASP A 183 -18.90 -0.52 -5.42
CA ASP A 183 -18.98 0.23 -6.68
C ASP A 183 -17.82 -0.08 -7.64
N TRP A 184 -17.01 -1.10 -7.35
CA TRP A 184 -15.85 -1.42 -8.17
C TRP A 184 -16.24 -1.80 -9.60
N LYS A 185 -15.47 -1.22 -10.52
CA LYS A 185 -15.45 -1.51 -11.95
C LYS A 185 -14.00 -1.55 -12.39
N PHE A 186 -13.70 -2.43 -13.35
CA PHE A 186 -12.37 -2.49 -13.92
C PHE A 186 -12.07 -1.20 -14.71
N ASP A 187 -10.95 -0.55 -14.38
CA ASP A 187 -10.53 0.70 -15.00
C ASP A 187 -9.24 0.49 -15.81
N TYR A 188 -9.40 0.42 -17.13
CA TYR A 188 -8.28 0.27 -18.07
C TYR A 188 -7.34 1.48 -18.10
N ALA A 189 -7.73 2.63 -17.56
CA ALA A 189 -6.85 3.79 -17.46
C ALA A 189 -5.70 3.53 -16.47
N LEU A 190 -5.96 2.77 -15.40
CA LEU A 190 -4.95 2.40 -14.40
C LEU A 190 -3.77 1.66 -15.03
N LEU A 191 -4.01 0.87 -16.07
CA LEU A 191 -2.96 0.09 -16.74
C LEU A 191 -1.86 0.95 -17.34
N LYS A 192 -2.11 2.24 -17.61
CA LYS A 192 -1.09 3.18 -18.13
C LYS A 192 -0.22 3.79 -17.04
N GLU A 193 -0.61 3.66 -15.78
CA GLU A 193 0.12 4.26 -14.68
C GLU A 193 1.41 3.49 -14.39
N GLU A 194 2.49 4.20 -14.11
CA GLU A 194 3.83 3.63 -13.97
C GLU A 194 3.90 2.48 -12.95
N ARG A 195 3.13 2.56 -11.86
CA ARG A 195 3.07 1.49 -10.85
C ARG A 195 2.56 0.15 -11.39
N HIS A 196 1.58 0.18 -12.29
CA HIS A 196 1.03 -1.01 -12.92
C HIS A 196 1.93 -1.48 -14.07
N ARG A 197 2.56 -0.54 -14.80
CA ARG A 197 3.51 -0.83 -15.88
C ARG A 197 4.81 -1.48 -15.37
N ARG A 198 5.26 -1.13 -14.16
CA ARG A 198 6.47 -1.71 -13.54
C ARG A 198 6.33 -3.20 -13.23
N LYS A 199 5.12 -3.70 -12.98
CA LYS A 199 4.87 -5.12 -12.67
C LYS A 199 5.06 -5.99 -13.90
N ILE A 200 4.46 -5.60 -15.02
CA ILE A 200 4.49 -6.35 -16.28
C ILE A 200 4.81 -5.38 -17.43
N PRO A 201 6.10 -5.16 -17.71
CA PRO A 201 6.56 -4.17 -18.68
C PRO A 201 6.44 -4.71 -20.11
N VAL A 202 5.29 -4.49 -20.74
CA VAL A 202 5.09 -4.76 -22.18
C VAL A 202 5.05 -3.47 -22.98
N PRO A 203 5.45 -3.42 -24.27
CA PRO A 203 5.32 -2.21 -25.09
C PRO A 203 3.89 -1.64 -25.12
N ASP A 204 3.74 -0.32 -25.28
CA ASP A 204 2.42 0.33 -25.33
C ASP A 204 1.53 -0.23 -26.45
N SER A 205 2.13 -0.59 -27.59
CA SER A 205 1.43 -1.24 -28.70
C SER A 205 0.81 -2.59 -28.30
N VAL A 206 1.54 -3.39 -27.50
CA VAL A 206 1.05 -4.66 -26.96
C VAL A 206 -0.06 -4.41 -25.94
N LEU A 207 0.11 -3.42 -25.06
CA LEU A 207 -0.89 -3.05 -24.07
C LEU A 207 -2.22 -2.67 -24.73
N GLU A 208 -2.20 -1.76 -25.71
CA GLU A 208 -3.43 -1.30 -26.37
C GLU A 208 -4.11 -2.40 -27.18
N ARG A 209 -3.33 -3.28 -27.84
CA ARG A 209 -3.88 -4.48 -28.50
C ARG A 209 -4.56 -5.42 -27.49
N ARG A 210 -3.85 -5.78 -26.42
CA ARG A 210 -4.35 -6.71 -25.38
C ARG A 210 -5.56 -6.14 -24.64
N LYS A 211 -5.69 -4.81 -24.50
CA LYS A 211 -6.89 -4.17 -23.97
C LYS A 211 -8.14 -4.47 -24.78
N ALA A 212 -8.05 -4.40 -26.12
CA ALA A 212 -9.18 -4.71 -26.99
C ALA A 212 -9.56 -6.20 -26.89
N GLU A 213 -8.57 -7.08 -26.95
CA GLU A 213 -8.75 -8.53 -26.84
C GLU A 213 -9.31 -8.93 -25.46
N HIS A 214 -8.85 -8.32 -24.38
CA HIS A 214 -9.36 -8.57 -23.03
C HIS A 214 -10.83 -8.14 -22.88
N LYS A 215 -11.24 -7.01 -23.49
CA LYS A 215 -12.65 -6.60 -23.48
C LYS A 215 -13.54 -7.63 -24.16
N GLU A 216 -13.10 -8.16 -25.30
CA GLU A 216 -13.81 -9.24 -25.99
C GLU A 216 -13.85 -10.50 -25.11
N TYR A 217 -12.70 -10.93 -24.60
CA TYR A 217 -12.54 -12.11 -23.75
C TYR A 217 -13.43 -12.09 -22.50
N ARG A 218 -13.55 -10.93 -21.85
CA ARG A 218 -14.37 -10.76 -20.64
C ARG A 218 -15.82 -10.34 -20.91
N GLY A 219 -16.24 -10.24 -22.18
CA GLY A 219 -17.59 -9.82 -22.54
C GLY A 219 -17.93 -8.38 -22.13
N LEU A 220 -16.95 -7.48 -22.18
CA LEU A 220 -17.03 -6.07 -21.76
C LEU A 220 -17.18 -5.08 -22.93
N SER A 221 -17.70 -5.55 -24.06
CA SER A 221 -17.95 -4.76 -25.28
C SER A 221 -19.00 -3.67 -25.07
#